data_AF-A0A1Y2CPC1-F1
#
_entry.id   AF-A0A1Y2CPC1-F1
#
_cell.length_a   1.000
_cell.length_b   1.000
_cell.length_c   1.000
_cell.angle_alpha   90.00
_cell.angle_beta   90.00
_cell.angle_gamma   90.00
#
_symmetry.space_group_name_H-M   'P 1'
#
loop_
_entity.id
_entity.type
_entity.pdbx_description
1 polymer ?
#
loop_
_entity_poly.entity_id
_entity_poly.type
_entity_poly.pdbx_seq_one_letter_code
_entity_poly.pdbx_strand_id
1 'polypeptide(L)'
;PTTQLKLSTTLFNGQAFTWRQTGPHHFSNVFLSTLVTLRQRPTDPHVLFRIEHPTLFLSANSDSIQAFLSNYFLLHVNADALIAKWTEADPSFSDRTAHLVGIRLLRQPPVECTFAFICSANNNISRITGMVNNLKREYGTCVGRVHAESLDKDPTGTDEPFCSGEDFFTFPEPEDMCSDDVEPRLRELGFGYRAAYIAKSALMLQEKEGGGSAWLHSLRDMEYEVAKTHILELWGVGPKVADCILLMSLDKFNAIPVDTHVWRIAQRDYGLSKSAVTKSLSAKTYKAIGDKWREIFGEYAGWAQSLLFSAEI
;
A
#
# COMPACT_ATOMS: atom_id res chain seq x y z
N PRO A 1 -2.41 -19.89 -7.67
CA PRO A 1 -2.93 -20.61 -6.49
C PRO A 1 -3.16 -19.65 -5.33
N THR A 2 -4.12 -19.96 -4.45
CA THR A 2 -4.48 -19.11 -3.29
C THR A 2 -3.38 -19.02 -2.24
N THR A 3 -2.43 -19.97 -2.20
CA THR A 3 -1.23 -19.90 -1.36
C THR A 3 -0.30 -18.76 -1.78
N GLN A 4 -0.26 -18.43 -3.07
CA GLN A 4 0.59 -17.37 -3.61
C GLN A 4 -0.08 -16.00 -3.59
N LEU A 5 -1.41 -15.93 -3.79
CA LEU A 5 -2.16 -14.68 -3.76
C LEU A 5 -3.61 -14.93 -3.36
N LYS A 6 -4.07 -14.24 -2.32
CA LYS A 6 -5.45 -14.12 -1.91
C LYS A 6 -5.83 -12.64 -1.85
N LEU A 7 -6.75 -12.22 -2.71
CA LEU A 7 -7.12 -10.80 -2.88
C LEU A 7 -7.70 -10.22 -1.59
N SER A 8 -8.65 -10.94 -0.96
CA SER A 8 -9.35 -10.42 0.22
C SER A 8 -8.42 -10.14 1.41
N THR A 9 -7.33 -10.88 1.56
CA THR A 9 -6.35 -10.65 2.64
C THR A 9 -5.21 -9.73 2.20
N THR A 10 -4.87 -9.67 0.90
CA THR A 10 -3.80 -8.81 0.39
C THR A 10 -4.24 -7.34 0.25
N LEU A 11 -5.48 -7.09 -0.21
CA LEU A 11 -5.91 -5.76 -0.62
C LEU A 11 -6.35 -4.85 0.54
N PHE A 12 -6.66 -5.42 1.72
CA PHE A 12 -7.27 -4.70 2.84
C PHE A 12 -6.49 -4.82 4.16
N ASN A 13 -5.23 -5.27 4.13
CA ASN A 13 -4.37 -5.40 5.31
C ASN A 13 -3.58 -4.12 5.65
N GLY A 14 -3.99 -2.96 5.11
CA GLY A 14 -3.38 -1.66 5.41
C GLY A 14 -2.13 -1.31 4.59
N GLN A 15 -1.80 -2.09 3.55
CA GLN A 15 -0.76 -1.70 2.59
C GLN A 15 -1.29 -0.83 1.45
N ALA A 16 -2.53 -1.05 0.99
CA ALA A 16 -3.20 -0.27 -0.04
C ALA A 16 -4.55 0.25 0.48
N PHE A 17 -5.00 1.37 -0.08
CA PHE A 17 -6.18 2.10 0.40
C PHE A 17 -7.15 2.49 -0.73
N THR A 18 -6.86 2.07 -1.96
CA THR A 18 -7.59 2.47 -3.17
C THR A 18 -8.45 1.36 -3.76
N TRP A 19 -8.30 0.13 -3.28
CA TRP A 19 -9.13 -1.00 -3.67
C TRP A 19 -10.52 -0.90 -3.03
N ARG A 20 -11.55 -1.17 -3.85
CA ARG A 20 -12.95 -1.20 -3.41
C ARG A 20 -13.54 -2.57 -3.70
N GLN A 21 -14.25 -3.16 -2.74
CA GLN A 21 -15.04 -4.35 -3.00
C GLN A 21 -16.33 -3.95 -3.73
N THR A 22 -16.43 -4.30 -5.00
CA THR A 22 -17.57 -3.96 -5.85
C THR A 22 -18.58 -5.09 -5.95
N GLY A 23 -18.20 -6.31 -5.57
CA GLY A 23 -19.09 -7.46 -5.43
C GLY A 23 -18.50 -8.52 -4.50
N PRO A 24 -19.19 -9.65 -4.27
CA PRO A 24 -18.79 -10.65 -3.26
C PRO A 24 -17.36 -11.16 -3.41
N HIS A 25 -16.90 -11.30 -4.66
CA HIS A 25 -15.56 -11.76 -5.02
C HIS A 25 -14.86 -10.81 -6.00
N HIS A 26 -15.36 -9.57 -6.11
CA HIS A 26 -14.90 -8.58 -7.08
C HIS A 26 -14.30 -7.36 -6.38
N PHE A 27 -13.10 -6.99 -6.81
CA PHE A 27 -12.33 -5.89 -6.25
C PHE A 27 -11.89 -4.97 -7.38
N SER A 28 -12.22 -3.69 -7.30
CA SER A 28 -11.98 -2.73 -8.38
C SER A 28 -11.06 -1.61 -7.94
N ASN A 29 -10.22 -1.14 -8.86
CA ASN A 29 -9.35 0.01 -8.68
C ASN A 29 -8.99 0.61 -10.05
N VAL A 30 -8.39 1.80 -10.04
CA VAL A 30 -7.92 2.49 -11.24
C VAL A 30 -6.40 2.43 -11.29
N PHE A 31 -5.86 1.95 -12.41
CA PHE A 31 -4.43 1.96 -12.71
C PHE A 31 -4.22 2.43 -14.15
N LEU A 32 -3.18 3.21 -14.41
CA LEU A 32 -2.88 3.69 -15.77
C LEU A 32 -4.12 4.31 -16.44
N SER A 33 -4.87 5.13 -15.68
CA SER A 33 -6.15 5.72 -16.09
C SER A 33 -7.21 4.73 -16.57
N THR A 34 -7.11 3.47 -16.16
CA THR A 34 -7.98 2.36 -16.57
C THR A 34 -8.65 1.77 -15.34
N LEU A 35 -9.97 1.64 -15.37
CA LEU A 35 -10.72 0.96 -14.32
C LEU A 35 -10.59 -0.56 -14.51
N VAL A 36 -10.07 -1.23 -13.49
CA VAL A 36 -9.79 -2.67 -13.52
C VAL A 36 -10.52 -3.35 -12.39
N THR A 37 -11.20 -4.45 -12.71
CA THR A 37 -11.84 -5.32 -11.74
C THR A 37 -11.15 -6.67 -11.70
N LEU A 38 -10.72 -7.07 -10.50
CA LEU A 38 -10.19 -8.39 -10.21
C LEU A 38 -11.29 -9.27 -9.62
N ARG A 39 -11.25 -10.55 -9.96
CA ARG A 39 -12.15 -11.57 -9.40
C ARG A 39 -11.37 -12.77 -8.89
N GLN A 40 -11.70 -13.22 -7.68
CA GLN A 40 -11.18 -14.46 -7.11
C GLN A 40 -12.21 -15.11 -6.19
N ARG A 41 -12.85 -16.18 -6.65
CA ARG A 41 -13.73 -17.02 -5.83
C ARG A 41 -12.88 -18.01 -5.01
N PRO A 42 -13.41 -18.56 -3.90
CA PRO A 42 -12.69 -19.54 -3.08
C PRO A 42 -12.19 -20.78 -3.86
N THR A 43 -12.90 -21.17 -4.91
CA THR A 43 -12.58 -22.31 -5.77
C THR A 43 -11.73 -21.95 -6.99
N ASP A 44 -11.47 -20.66 -7.24
CA ASP A 44 -10.73 -20.25 -8.44
C ASP A 44 -9.23 -20.55 -8.27
N PRO A 45 -8.60 -21.26 -9.23
CA PRO A 45 -7.16 -21.54 -9.19
C PRO A 45 -6.30 -20.30 -9.52
N HIS A 46 -6.91 -19.31 -10.17
CA HIS A 46 -6.28 -18.09 -10.68
C HIS A 46 -7.10 -16.85 -10.29
N VAL A 47 -6.43 -15.69 -10.24
CA VAL A 47 -7.10 -14.40 -10.22
C VAL A 47 -7.45 -14.02 -11.66
N LEU A 48 -8.70 -13.69 -11.91
CA LEU A 48 -9.14 -13.14 -13.19
C LEU A 48 -9.14 -11.62 -13.09
N PHE A 49 -8.84 -10.93 -14.18
CA PHE A 49 -9.02 -9.49 -14.28
C PHE A 49 -9.81 -9.14 -15.52
N ARG A 50 -10.48 -7.99 -15.48
CA ARG A 50 -11.08 -7.36 -16.66
C ARG A 50 -10.90 -5.86 -16.59
N ILE A 51 -10.87 -5.24 -17.75
CA ILE A 51 -10.91 -3.80 -17.90
C ILE A 51 -12.39 -3.40 -17.96
N GLU A 52 -12.82 -2.60 -17.00
CA GLU A 52 -14.14 -1.97 -17.03
C GLU A 52 -13.99 -0.74 -17.92
N HIS A 53 -14.76 -0.62 -19.00
CA HIS A 53 -14.69 0.55 -19.86
C HIS A 53 -15.65 1.63 -19.39
N PRO A 54 -15.15 2.87 -19.17
CA PRO A 54 -16.02 4.02 -19.32
C PRO A 54 -15.38 5.10 -20.22
N THR A 55 -16.04 5.31 -21.35
CA THR A 55 -16.17 6.54 -22.17
C THR A 55 -14.99 7.39 -22.66
N LEU A 56 -13.78 7.45 -22.09
CA LEU A 56 -12.74 8.31 -22.67
C LEU A 56 -11.32 7.72 -22.48
N PHE A 57 -10.59 7.66 -23.59
CA PHE A 57 -9.17 7.29 -23.73
C PHE A 57 -8.83 5.80 -23.58
N LEU A 58 -8.94 5.07 -24.70
CA LEU A 58 -8.18 3.85 -24.93
C LEU A 58 -6.68 4.18 -24.94
N SER A 59 -5.90 3.59 -24.03
CA SER A 59 -4.44 3.52 -24.18
C SER A 59 -3.84 2.20 -23.67
N ALA A 60 -4.34 1.63 -22.58
CA ALA A 60 -3.83 0.37 -22.04
C ALA A 60 -4.56 -0.84 -22.67
N ASN A 61 -3.80 -1.70 -23.36
CA ASN A 61 -4.30 -3.00 -23.79
C ASN A 61 -4.25 -4.02 -22.64
N SER A 62 -4.93 -5.16 -22.80
CA SER A 62 -4.96 -6.23 -21.79
C SER A 62 -3.56 -6.68 -21.35
N ASP A 63 -2.59 -6.75 -22.27
CA ASP A 63 -1.23 -7.19 -21.98
C ASP A 63 -0.50 -6.21 -21.05
N SER A 64 -0.66 -4.90 -21.28
CA SER A 64 -0.06 -3.85 -20.45
C SER A 64 -0.63 -3.83 -19.03
N ILE A 65 -1.95 -4.03 -18.89
CA ILE A 65 -2.60 -4.17 -17.58
C ILE A 65 -2.15 -5.47 -16.89
N GLN A 66 -2.06 -6.58 -17.62
CA GLN A 66 -1.57 -7.84 -17.06
C GLN A 66 -0.13 -7.72 -16.57
N ALA A 67 0.75 -7.09 -17.35
CA ALA A 67 2.14 -6.83 -16.96
C ALA A 67 2.21 -5.91 -15.73
N PHE A 68 1.40 -4.85 -15.70
CA PHE A 68 1.27 -3.98 -14.54
C PHE A 68 0.82 -4.76 -13.30
N LEU A 69 -0.28 -5.52 -13.38
CA LEU A 69 -0.81 -6.31 -12.26
C LEU A 69 0.21 -7.36 -11.79
N SER A 70 0.92 -8.01 -12.71
CA SER A 70 1.95 -8.98 -12.39
C SER A 70 3.08 -8.36 -11.57
N ASN A 71 3.48 -7.13 -11.90
CA ASN A 71 4.46 -6.37 -11.13
C ASN A 71 3.87 -5.82 -9.82
N TYR A 72 2.64 -5.32 -9.84
CA TYR A 72 1.93 -4.76 -8.68
C TYR A 72 1.78 -5.78 -7.56
N PHE A 73 1.47 -7.05 -7.90
CA PHE A 73 1.43 -8.15 -6.95
C PHE A 73 2.77 -8.88 -6.79
N LEU A 74 3.86 -8.43 -7.40
CA LEU A 74 5.17 -9.11 -7.38
C LEU A 74 5.11 -10.59 -7.77
N LEU A 75 4.29 -10.98 -8.76
CA LEU A 75 4.00 -12.39 -9.07
C LEU A 75 5.22 -13.21 -9.53
N HIS A 76 6.31 -12.55 -9.92
CA HIS A 76 7.58 -13.19 -10.26
C HIS A 76 8.32 -13.78 -9.03
N VAL A 77 7.98 -13.32 -7.82
CA VAL A 77 8.56 -13.81 -6.56
C VAL A 77 7.75 -15.01 -6.05
N ASN A 78 8.40 -16.09 -5.65
CA ASN A 78 7.70 -17.23 -5.06
C ASN A 78 7.46 -17.00 -3.55
N ALA A 79 6.21 -16.71 -3.16
CA ALA A 79 5.88 -16.40 -1.77
C ALA A 79 6.04 -17.62 -0.85
N ASP A 80 5.62 -18.82 -1.28
CA ASP A 80 5.77 -20.06 -0.51
C ASP A 80 7.26 -20.35 -0.21
N ALA A 81 8.15 -20.09 -1.17
CA ALA A 81 9.60 -20.24 -0.96
C ALA A 81 10.15 -19.23 0.06
N LEU A 82 9.67 -17.99 0.04
CA LEU A 82 10.05 -16.98 1.04
C LEU A 82 9.56 -17.37 2.43
N ILE A 83 8.29 -17.80 2.57
CA ILE A 83 7.72 -18.24 3.84
C ILE A 83 8.50 -19.42 4.41
N ALA A 84 8.85 -20.41 3.57
CA ALA A 84 9.68 -21.54 4.00
C ALA A 84 11.05 -21.08 4.53
N LYS A 85 11.72 -20.18 3.80
CA LYS A 85 13.01 -19.60 4.22
C LYS A 85 12.91 -18.83 5.54
N TRP A 86 11.86 -18.02 5.72
CA TRP A 86 11.66 -17.27 6.95
C TRP A 86 11.31 -18.17 8.13
N THR A 87 10.57 -19.26 7.89
CA THR A 87 10.25 -20.26 8.91
C THR A 87 11.49 -21.03 9.34
N GLU A 88 12.41 -21.31 8.42
CA GLU A 88 13.71 -21.92 8.75
C GLU A 88 14.58 -20.98 9.60
N ALA A 89 14.61 -19.70 9.25
CA ALA A 89 15.39 -18.68 9.96
C ALA A 89 14.79 -18.32 11.34
N ASP A 90 13.48 -18.36 11.47
CA ASP A 90 12.73 -18.13 12.70
C ASP A 90 11.52 -19.10 12.78
N PRO A 91 11.65 -20.22 13.51
CA PRO A 91 10.56 -21.19 13.63
C PRO A 91 9.26 -20.62 14.17
N SER A 92 9.31 -19.55 14.97
CA SER A 92 8.11 -18.91 15.51
C SER A 92 7.34 -18.09 14.47
N PHE A 93 7.96 -17.79 13.32
CA PHE A 93 7.34 -17.07 12.23
C PHE A 93 6.09 -17.80 11.72
N SER A 94 6.23 -19.09 11.39
CA SER A 94 5.12 -19.90 10.86
C SER A 94 3.95 -19.99 11.83
N ASP A 95 4.22 -20.19 13.12
CA ASP A 95 3.16 -20.28 14.14
C ASP A 95 2.28 -19.02 14.17
N ARG A 96 2.89 -17.86 13.93
CA ARG A 96 2.21 -16.56 13.95
C ARG A 96 1.48 -16.27 12.64
N THR A 97 2.05 -16.68 11.51
CA THR A 97 1.54 -16.31 10.19
C THR A 97 0.75 -17.42 9.49
N ALA A 98 0.60 -18.61 10.08
CA ALA A 98 -0.05 -19.77 9.45
C ALA A 98 -1.48 -19.49 8.95
N HIS A 99 -2.21 -18.61 9.65
CA HIS A 99 -3.56 -18.21 9.26
C HIS A 99 -3.59 -17.16 8.12
N LEU A 100 -2.45 -16.53 7.82
CA LEU A 100 -2.28 -15.49 6.81
C LEU A 100 -1.86 -16.09 5.46
N VAL A 101 -2.77 -16.84 4.84
CA VAL A 101 -2.51 -17.48 3.54
C VAL A 101 -2.66 -16.49 2.39
N GLY A 102 -1.68 -16.49 1.48
CA GLY A 102 -1.76 -15.76 0.21
C GLY A 102 -1.58 -14.25 0.30
N ILE A 103 -1.06 -13.73 1.42
CA ILE A 103 -0.78 -12.29 1.56
C ILE A 103 0.51 -11.94 0.82
N ARG A 104 0.40 -11.02 -0.14
CA ARG A 104 1.56 -10.48 -0.86
C ARG A 104 1.89 -9.06 -0.44
N LEU A 105 3.17 -8.71 -0.56
CA LEU A 105 3.60 -7.32 -0.60
C LEU A 105 3.22 -6.72 -1.97
N LEU A 106 2.64 -5.53 -1.96
CA LEU A 106 2.30 -4.80 -3.16
C LEU A 106 3.42 -3.84 -3.58
N ARG A 107 3.58 -3.68 -4.89
CA ARG A 107 4.46 -2.71 -5.55
C ARG A 107 3.61 -1.59 -6.17
N GLN A 108 3.22 -0.64 -5.33
CA GLN A 108 2.30 0.43 -5.64
C GLN A 108 2.93 1.54 -6.50
N PRO A 109 2.11 2.34 -7.21
CA PRO A 109 2.55 3.59 -7.80
C PRO A 109 3.18 4.53 -6.73
N PRO A 110 4.39 5.07 -6.95
CA PRO A 110 5.08 5.86 -5.92
C PRO A 110 4.34 7.10 -5.44
N VAL A 111 3.65 7.83 -6.34
CA VAL A 111 2.85 9.02 -5.99
C VAL A 111 1.71 8.64 -5.04
N GLU A 112 0.88 7.67 -5.45
CA GLU A 112 -0.23 7.17 -4.64
C GLU A 112 0.24 6.67 -3.27
N CYS A 113 1.30 5.86 -3.25
CA CYS A 113 1.86 5.30 -2.02
C CYS A 113 2.34 6.42 -1.08
N THR A 114 3.05 7.42 -1.60
CA THR A 114 3.58 8.55 -0.84
C THR A 114 2.47 9.32 -0.12
N PHE A 115 1.47 9.79 -0.86
CA PHE A 115 0.39 10.58 -0.28
C PHE A 115 -0.55 9.75 0.60
N ALA A 116 -0.78 8.48 0.28
CA ALA A 116 -1.54 7.58 1.15
C ALA A 116 -0.85 7.37 2.51
N PHE A 117 0.47 7.19 2.53
CA PHE A 117 1.20 7.03 3.78
C PHE A 117 1.39 8.35 4.56
N ILE A 118 1.42 9.51 3.89
CA ILE A 118 1.28 10.81 4.58
C ILE A 118 -0.07 10.88 5.32
N CYS A 119 -1.16 10.37 4.72
CA CYS A 119 -2.47 10.27 5.38
C CYS A 119 -2.48 9.30 6.58
N SER A 120 -1.57 8.32 6.61
CA SER A 120 -1.54 7.24 7.60
C SER A 120 -0.98 7.60 8.97
N ALA A 121 -0.17 8.65 9.07
CA ALA A 121 0.55 8.99 10.31
C ALA A 121 -0.44 9.20 11.47
N ASN A 122 -0.38 8.39 12.55
CA ASN A 122 -1.33 8.42 13.69
C ASN A 122 -2.81 8.38 13.26
N ASN A 123 -3.18 7.35 12.51
CA ASN A 123 -4.50 7.18 11.92
C ASN A 123 -4.92 5.69 11.88
N ASN A 124 -6.15 5.39 11.46
CA ASN A 124 -6.63 4.02 11.26
C ASN A 124 -7.00 3.75 9.79
N ILE A 125 -7.00 2.48 9.39
CA ILE A 125 -7.17 2.06 7.98
C ILE A 125 -8.46 2.65 7.38
N SER A 126 -9.60 2.58 8.07
CA SER A 126 -10.88 3.09 7.57
C SER A 126 -10.82 4.59 7.25
N ARG A 127 -10.27 5.40 8.18
CA ARG A 127 -10.12 6.84 7.96
C ARG A 127 -9.09 7.16 6.87
N ILE A 128 -8.01 6.40 6.77
CA ILE A 128 -7.00 6.57 5.71
C ILE A 128 -7.64 6.31 4.34
N THR A 129 -8.38 5.20 4.19
CA THR A 129 -9.13 4.88 2.97
C THR A 129 -10.09 6.00 2.58
N GLY A 130 -10.84 6.55 3.54
CA GLY A 130 -11.71 7.71 3.29
C GLY A 130 -10.95 8.94 2.81
N MET A 131 -9.82 9.27 3.44
CA MET A 131 -8.97 10.39 3.03
C MET A 131 -8.39 10.20 1.63
N VAL A 132 -7.86 9.02 1.32
CA VAL A 132 -7.33 8.68 -0.01
C VAL A 132 -8.42 8.77 -1.07
N ASN A 133 -9.61 8.25 -0.81
CA ASN A 133 -10.75 8.37 -1.74
C ASN A 133 -11.18 9.83 -1.94
N ASN A 134 -11.12 10.67 -0.90
CA ASN A 134 -11.38 12.11 -1.04
C ASN A 134 -10.32 12.79 -1.92
N LEU A 135 -9.03 12.47 -1.77
CA LEU A 135 -7.99 13.00 -2.69
C LEU A 135 -8.29 12.66 -4.14
N LYS A 136 -8.61 11.39 -4.40
CA LYS A 136 -8.96 10.91 -5.75
C LYS A 136 -10.19 11.64 -6.33
N ARG A 137 -11.22 11.86 -5.52
CA ARG A 137 -12.44 12.54 -5.98
C ARG A 137 -12.25 14.04 -6.24
N GLU A 138 -11.45 14.71 -5.41
CA GLU A 138 -11.31 16.17 -5.48
C GLU A 138 -10.28 16.60 -6.52
N TYR A 139 -9.20 15.83 -6.70
CA TYR A 139 -8.08 16.21 -7.56
C TYR A 139 -7.78 15.19 -8.67
N GLY A 140 -8.41 14.01 -8.66
CA GLY A 140 -8.26 13.01 -9.71
C GLY A 140 -9.27 13.18 -10.84
N THR A 141 -9.03 12.47 -11.94
CA THR A 141 -9.93 12.44 -13.10
C THR A 141 -10.92 11.29 -12.96
N CYS A 142 -12.22 11.55 -13.14
CA CYS A 142 -13.23 10.49 -13.16
C CYS A 142 -13.00 9.56 -14.35
N VAL A 143 -12.82 8.27 -14.06
CA VAL A 143 -12.66 7.21 -15.07
C VAL A 143 -14.01 6.60 -15.38
N GLY A 144 -14.86 6.36 -14.38
CA GLY A 144 -16.25 5.93 -14.51
C GLY A 144 -16.68 4.91 -13.44
N ARG A 145 -17.61 4.00 -13.75
CA ARG A 145 -18.32 3.18 -12.74
C ARG A 145 -18.25 1.68 -13.02
N VAL A 146 -18.30 0.88 -11.96
CA VAL A 146 -18.55 -0.57 -12.06
C VAL A 146 -20.04 -0.84 -11.88
N HIS A 147 -20.68 -1.41 -12.90
CA HIS A 147 -22.10 -1.71 -12.90
C HIS A 147 -22.39 -3.05 -12.21
N ALA A 148 -23.37 -3.08 -11.31
CA ALA A 148 -23.70 -4.28 -10.52
C ALA A 148 -24.09 -5.48 -11.39
N GLU A 149 -24.71 -5.22 -12.54
CA GLU A 149 -25.14 -6.21 -13.52
C GLU A 149 -23.98 -6.99 -14.13
N SER A 150 -22.76 -6.44 -14.06
CA SER A 150 -21.53 -7.07 -14.56
C SER A 150 -20.85 -8.00 -13.54
N LEU A 151 -21.42 -8.16 -12.35
CA LEU A 151 -20.79 -8.85 -11.22
C LEU A 151 -21.52 -10.16 -10.89
N ASP A 152 -20.78 -11.08 -10.24
CA ASP A 152 -21.38 -12.28 -9.67
C ASP A 152 -22.42 -11.87 -8.61
N LYS A 153 -23.61 -12.47 -8.66
CA LYS A 153 -24.64 -12.28 -7.64
C LYS A 153 -24.15 -12.81 -6.30
N ASP A 154 -24.48 -12.12 -5.22
CA ASP A 154 -24.24 -12.64 -3.88
C ASP A 154 -25.08 -13.91 -3.65
N PRO A 155 -24.46 -15.08 -3.45
CA PRO A 155 -25.19 -16.31 -3.17
C PRO A 155 -25.88 -16.30 -1.80
N THR A 156 -25.50 -15.38 -0.90
CA THR A 156 -26.06 -15.28 0.46
C THR A 156 -27.24 -14.32 0.57
N GLY A 157 -27.50 -13.51 -0.47
CA GLY A 157 -28.59 -12.53 -0.49
C GLY A 157 -28.46 -11.47 0.60
N THR A 158 -27.25 -11.19 1.07
CA THR A 158 -27.01 -10.15 2.07
C THR A 158 -27.17 -8.78 1.42
N ASP A 159 -27.90 -7.90 2.10
CA ASP A 159 -28.08 -6.48 1.70
C ASP A 159 -26.81 -5.64 1.95
N GLU A 160 -25.62 -6.25 2.09
CA GLU A 160 -24.40 -5.46 2.27
C GLU A 160 -24.14 -4.63 1.00
N PRO A 161 -24.08 -3.29 1.11
CA PRO A 161 -23.91 -2.45 -0.05
C PRO A 161 -22.46 -2.58 -0.54
N PHE A 162 -22.27 -3.31 -1.63
CA PHE A 162 -21.04 -3.22 -2.41
C PHE A 162 -20.92 -1.84 -3.05
N CYS A 163 -19.70 -1.43 -3.32
CA CYS A 163 -19.39 -0.12 -3.93
C CYS A 163 -19.74 -0.02 -5.43
N SER A 164 -20.53 -0.95 -5.98
CA SER A 164 -20.97 -0.92 -7.38
C SER A 164 -21.86 0.30 -7.63
N GLY A 165 -21.68 0.97 -8.76
CA GLY A 165 -22.43 2.17 -9.15
C GLY A 165 -21.82 3.49 -8.69
N GLU A 166 -20.74 3.46 -7.90
CA GLU A 166 -19.99 4.66 -7.56
C GLU A 166 -18.90 5.00 -8.60
N ASP A 167 -18.57 6.29 -8.71
CA ASP A 167 -17.51 6.79 -9.57
C ASP A 167 -16.12 6.42 -9.03
N PHE A 168 -15.26 5.99 -9.94
CA PHE A 168 -13.85 5.73 -9.73
C PHE A 168 -13.04 6.82 -10.41
N PHE A 169 -12.02 7.28 -9.70
CA PHE A 169 -11.14 8.37 -10.14
C PHE A 169 -9.69 7.87 -10.20
N THR A 170 -8.88 8.52 -11.03
CA THR A 170 -7.42 8.37 -10.94
C THR A 170 -6.90 8.88 -9.60
N PHE A 171 -5.69 8.47 -9.22
CA PHE A 171 -4.97 9.20 -8.18
C PHE A 171 -4.41 10.50 -8.80
N PRO A 172 -4.48 11.66 -8.12
CA PRO A 172 -3.91 12.91 -8.65
C PRO A 172 -2.40 12.82 -8.80
N GLU A 173 -1.86 13.43 -9.83
CA GLU A 173 -0.42 13.69 -9.91
C GLU A 173 -0.05 14.84 -8.94
N PRO A 174 1.23 14.99 -8.54
CA PRO A 174 1.63 16.04 -7.60
C PRO A 174 1.24 17.45 -8.09
N GLU A 175 1.29 17.71 -9.39
CA GLU A 175 0.92 18.99 -10.00
C GLU A 175 -0.56 19.37 -9.80
N ASP A 176 -1.45 18.38 -9.74
CA ASP A 176 -2.88 18.57 -9.49
C ASP A 176 -3.16 19.05 -8.05
N MET A 177 -2.17 18.96 -7.16
CA MET A 177 -2.27 19.30 -5.74
C MET A 177 -1.34 20.46 -5.33
N CYS A 178 -0.94 21.31 -6.27
CA CYS A 178 -0.01 22.42 -6.04
C CYS A 178 -0.67 23.80 -5.86
N SER A 179 -1.99 23.94 -6.01
CA SER A 179 -2.64 25.26 -5.86
C SER A 179 -2.81 25.69 -4.40
N ASP A 180 -2.87 27.01 -4.17
CA ASP A 180 -2.94 27.60 -2.83
C ASP A 180 -4.20 27.19 -2.04
N ASP A 181 -5.27 26.79 -2.72
CA ASP A 181 -6.53 26.36 -2.13
C ASP A 181 -6.54 24.89 -1.67
N VAL A 182 -5.52 24.09 -2.03
CA VAL A 182 -5.45 22.65 -1.68
C VAL A 182 -5.44 22.42 -0.17
N GLU A 183 -4.59 23.12 0.58
CA GLU A 183 -4.55 22.96 2.04
C GLU A 183 -5.89 23.36 2.70
N PRO A 184 -6.46 24.56 2.45
CA PRO A 184 -7.78 24.94 2.95
C PRO A 184 -8.85 23.89 2.63
N ARG A 185 -8.92 23.45 1.38
CA ARG A 185 -9.91 22.47 0.93
C ARG A 185 -9.77 21.13 1.65
N LEU A 186 -8.54 20.63 1.81
CA LEU A 186 -8.29 19.38 2.55
C LEU A 186 -8.63 19.51 4.05
N ARG A 187 -8.51 20.70 4.64
CA ARG A 187 -8.95 20.95 6.02
C ARG A 187 -10.47 20.83 6.14
N GLU A 188 -11.23 21.40 5.21
CA GLU A 188 -12.69 21.23 5.14
C GLU A 188 -13.10 19.77 5.04
N LEU A 189 -12.34 18.97 4.28
CA LEU A 189 -12.54 17.53 4.10
C LEU A 189 -12.05 16.67 5.28
N GLY A 190 -11.59 17.29 6.38
CA GLY A 190 -11.26 16.58 7.63
C GLY A 190 -9.85 15.95 7.70
N PHE A 191 -8.92 16.39 6.85
CA PHE A 191 -7.53 15.90 6.87
C PHE A 191 -6.74 16.38 8.10
N GLY A 192 -7.20 17.45 8.75
CA GLY A 192 -6.56 18.05 9.90
C GLY A 192 -5.17 18.60 9.56
N TYR A 193 -4.18 18.36 10.42
CA TYR A 193 -2.81 18.84 10.17
C TYR A 193 -2.15 18.22 8.93
N ARG A 194 -2.64 17.07 8.44
CA ARG A 194 -2.08 16.39 7.26
C ARG A 194 -2.39 17.14 5.96
N ALA A 195 -3.38 18.02 5.95
CA ALA A 195 -3.67 18.89 4.82
C ALA A 195 -2.43 19.69 4.41
N ALA A 196 -1.75 20.30 5.38
CA ALA A 196 -0.51 21.04 5.14
C ALA A 196 0.64 20.15 4.66
N TYR A 197 0.71 18.90 5.13
CA TYR A 197 1.75 17.96 4.71
C TYR A 197 1.58 17.56 3.25
N ILE A 198 0.34 17.33 2.81
CA ILE A 198 0.01 16.98 1.43
C ILE A 198 0.35 18.16 0.51
N ALA A 199 -0.19 19.36 0.78
CA ALA A 199 0.03 20.52 -0.08
C ALA A 199 1.53 20.86 -0.21
N LYS A 200 2.27 20.87 0.91
CA LYS A 200 3.72 21.15 0.87
C LYS A 200 4.53 20.07 0.19
N SER A 201 4.18 18.79 0.38
CA SER A 201 4.88 17.70 -0.30
C SER A 201 4.60 17.70 -1.80
N ALA A 202 3.38 18.04 -2.23
CA ALA A 202 3.05 18.21 -3.64
C ALA A 202 3.91 19.29 -4.30
N LEU A 203 4.01 20.47 -3.68
CA LEU A 203 4.89 21.56 -4.12
C LEU A 203 6.36 21.11 -4.20
N MET A 204 6.89 20.51 -3.13
CA MET A 204 8.28 20.02 -3.11
C MET A 204 8.55 18.97 -4.19
N LEU A 205 7.59 18.09 -4.46
CA LEU A 205 7.70 17.08 -5.50
C LEU A 205 7.66 17.71 -6.89
N GLN A 206 6.81 18.70 -7.12
CA GLN A 206 6.73 19.39 -8.40
C GLN A 206 8.02 20.17 -8.73
N GLU A 207 8.74 20.65 -7.72
CA GLU A 207 10.04 21.30 -7.87
C GLU A 207 11.21 20.33 -8.17
N LYS A 208 10.99 19.01 -8.06
CA LYS A 208 12.05 18.03 -8.37
C LYS A 208 12.29 17.93 -9.88
N GLU A 209 13.51 17.58 -10.24
CA GLU A 209 13.91 17.38 -11.65
C GLU A 209 13.02 16.32 -12.33
N GLY A 210 12.45 16.67 -13.48
CA GLY A 210 11.52 15.80 -14.22
C GLY A 210 10.10 15.73 -13.64
N GLY A 211 9.79 16.50 -12.59
CA GLY A 211 8.51 16.49 -11.90
C GLY A 211 8.40 15.37 -10.86
N GLY A 212 7.39 15.48 -9.99
CA GLY A 212 7.29 14.64 -8.79
C GLY A 212 7.18 13.15 -9.08
N SER A 213 6.43 12.78 -10.13
CA SER A 213 6.24 11.38 -10.52
C SER A 213 7.55 10.75 -11.02
N ALA A 214 8.25 11.41 -11.95
CA ALA A 214 9.52 10.89 -12.49
C ALA A 214 10.60 10.82 -11.40
N TRP A 215 10.69 11.84 -10.55
CA TRP A 215 11.64 11.87 -9.45
C TRP A 215 11.39 10.71 -8.47
N LEU A 216 10.15 10.48 -8.03
CA LEU A 216 9.84 9.36 -7.14
C LEU A 216 10.19 8.00 -7.78
N HIS A 217 9.94 7.84 -9.09
CA HIS A 217 10.32 6.61 -9.80
C HIS A 217 11.83 6.40 -9.82
N SER A 218 12.63 7.45 -9.99
CA SER A 218 14.10 7.36 -9.99
C SER A 218 14.70 6.81 -8.69
N LEU A 219 13.98 6.95 -7.56
CA LEU A 219 14.42 6.44 -6.26
C LEU A 219 14.44 4.89 -6.21
N ARG A 220 13.76 4.22 -7.13
CA ARG A 220 13.83 2.75 -7.27
C ARG A 220 15.24 2.26 -7.59
N ASP A 221 16.01 3.06 -8.33
CA ASP A 221 17.36 2.69 -8.77
C ASP A 221 18.45 3.07 -7.74
N MET A 222 18.08 3.78 -6.68
CA MET A 222 19.01 4.21 -5.62
C MET A 222 19.17 3.18 -4.51
N GLU A 223 20.27 3.24 -3.77
CA GLU A 223 20.42 2.45 -2.54
C GLU A 223 19.41 2.86 -1.45
N TYR A 224 19.01 1.92 -0.59
CA TYR A 224 17.98 2.13 0.44
C TYR A 224 18.24 3.39 1.29
N GLU A 225 19.45 3.56 1.82
CA GLU A 225 19.78 4.68 2.71
C GLU A 225 19.72 6.04 1.99
N VAL A 226 20.07 6.07 0.69
CA VAL A 226 20.03 7.29 -0.14
C VAL A 226 18.58 7.64 -0.44
N ALA A 227 17.79 6.68 -0.95
CA ALA A 227 16.37 6.86 -1.21
C ALA A 227 15.61 7.30 0.05
N LYS A 228 15.95 6.71 1.21
CA LYS A 228 15.34 7.06 2.50
C LYS A 228 15.65 8.49 2.92
N THR A 229 16.88 8.94 2.74
CA THR A 229 17.28 10.32 3.06
C THR A 229 16.43 11.32 2.27
N HIS A 230 16.24 11.07 0.97
CA HIS A 230 15.40 11.90 0.11
C HIS A 230 13.91 11.88 0.49
N ILE A 231 13.35 10.70 0.75
CA ILE A 231 11.93 10.59 1.14
C ILE A 231 11.65 11.28 2.48
N LEU A 232 12.61 11.29 3.41
CA LEU A 232 12.50 11.99 4.69
C LEU A 232 12.50 13.53 4.56
N GLU A 233 12.85 14.10 3.41
CA GLU A 233 12.75 15.54 3.16
C GLU A 233 11.29 16.00 3.04
N LEU A 234 10.38 15.11 2.64
CA LEU A 234 8.98 15.45 2.41
C LEU A 234 8.23 15.76 3.70
N TRP A 235 7.26 16.69 3.63
CA TRP A 235 6.48 17.09 4.80
C TRP A 235 5.57 15.96 5.28
N GLY A 236 5.56 15.75 6.59
CA GLY A 236 4.76 14.68 7.21
C GLY A 236 5.36 13.29 7.08
N VAL A 237 6.55 13.15 6.49
CA VAL A 237 7.24 11.88 6.32
C VAL A 237 8.29 11.68 7.42
N GLY A 238 7.92 10.91 8.44
CA GLY A 238 8.86 10.41 9.46
C GLY A 238 9.45 9.04 9.08
N PRO A 239 10.38 8.49 9.89
CA PRO A 239 11.07 7.22 9.59
C PRO A 239 10.16 6.05 9.20
N LYS A 240 9.06 5.84 9.94
CA LYS A 240 8.06 4.81 9.62
C LYS A 240 7.36 5.04 8.30
N VAL A 241 6.92 6.27 8.04
CA VAL A 241 6.24 6.64 6.78
C VAL A 241 7.20 6.46 5.61
N ALA A 242 8.45 6.89 5.75
CA ALA A 242 9.49 6.69 4.76
C ALA A 242 9.70 5.21 4.44
N ASP A 243 9.85 4.36 5.47
CA ASP A 243 10.02 2.92 5.25
C ASP A 243 8.78 2.27 4.62
N CYS A 244 7.55 2.73 4.91
CA CYS A 244 6.36 2.25 4.20
C CYS A 244 6.42 2.57 2.70
N ILE A 245 6.79 3.80 2.34
CA ILE A 245 6.92 4.24 0.94
C ILE A 245 8.01 3.43 0.23
N LEU A 246 9.17 3.29 0.86
CA LEU A 246 10.31 2.56 0.33
C LEU A 246 9.97 1.08 0.08
N LEU A 247 9.33 0.44 1.06
CA LEU A 247 8.93 -0.97 1.01
C LEU A 247 7.88 -1.23 -0.07
N MET A 248 6.84 -0.39 -0.12
CA MET A 248 5.63 -0.70 -0.89
C MET A 248 5.58 -0.03 -2.26
N SER A 249 6.55 0.81 -2.63
CA SER A 249 6.55 1.47 -3.94
C SER A 249 7.92 1.70 -4.58
N LEU A 250 9.02 1.69 -3.81
CA LEU A 250 10.37 2.02 -4.29
C LEU A 250 11.34 0.83 -4.29
N ASP A 251 10.80 -0.39 -4.28
CA ASP A 251 11.55 -1.64 -4.44
C ASP A 251 12.61 -1.90 -3.35
N LYS A 252 12.46 -1.30 -2.17
CA LYS A 252 13.33 -1.57 -1.01
C LYS A 252 12.71 -2.65 -0.13
N PHE A 253 12.69 -3.89 -0.62
CA PHE A 253 12.01 -5.01 0.05
C PHE A 253 12.55 -5.38 1.44
N ASN A 254 13.70 -4.82 1.82
CA ASN A 254 14.33 -4.94 3.13
C ASN A 254 14.07 -3.73 4.08
N ALA A 255 13.28 -2.75 3.64
CA ALA A 255 12.84 -1.64 4.48
C ALA A 255 11.87 -2.15 5.55
N ILE A 256 12.06 -1.72 6.80
CA ILE A 256 11.33 -2.22 7.98
C ILE A 256 10.58 -1.06 8.64
N PRO A 257 9.30 -0.82 8.28
CA PRO A 257 8.49 0.17 8.96
C PRO A 257 8.25 -0.24 10.42
N VAL A 258 8.88 0.44 11.38
CA VAL A 258 8.66 0.19 12.80
C VAL A 258 7.64 1.17 13.38
N ASP A 259 6.49 0.66 13.77
CA ASP A 259 5.48 1.38 14.55
C ASP A 259 5.35 0.79 15.97
N THR A 260 4.29 1.14 16.69
CA THR A 260 4.03 0.61 18.04
C THR A 260 3.72 -0.89 18.08
N HIS A 261 3.11 -1.45 17.03
CA HIS A 261 2.82 -2.88 16.95
C HIS A 261 4.10 -3.67 16.66
N VAL A 262 4.87 -3.24 15.66
CA VAL A 262 6.17 -3.84 15.32
C VAL A 262 7.14 -3.74 16.48
N TRP A 263 7.15 -2.61 17.20
CA TRP A 263 7.96 -2.46 18.40
C TRP A 263 7.57 -3.46 19.50
N ARG A 264 6.27 -3.71 19.70
CA ARG A 264 5.78 -4.71 20.65
C ARG A 264 6.20 -6.13 20.27
N ILE A 265 6.10 -6.48 18.99
CA ILE A 265 6.58 -7.76 18.45
C ILE A 265 8.10 -7.89 18.72
N ALA A 266 8.88 -6.86 18.38
CA ALA A 266 10.32 -6.83 18.62
C ALA A 266 10.70 -7.02 20.10
N GLN A 267 9.92 -6.45 21.02
CA GLN A 267 10.09 -6.62 22.47
C GLN A 267 9.75 -8.03 22.95
N ARG A 268 8.54 -8.50 22.61
CA ARG A 268 7.96 -9.77 23.07
C ARG A 268 8.75 -10.96 22.53
N ASP A 269 9.13 -10.89 21.26
CA ASP A 269 9.53 -12.06 20.49
C ASP A 269 11.04 -12.10 20.22
N TYR A 270 11.67 -10.94 20.04
CA TYR A 270 13.09 -10.84 19.70
C TYR A 270 13.94 -10.25 20.84
N GLY A 271 13.32 -9.90 21.98
CA GLY A 271 14.02 -9.38 23.15
C GLY A 271 14.74 -8.05 22.93
N LEU A 272 14.39 -7.29 21.87
CA LEU A 272 15.12 -6.09 21.43
C LEU A 272 14.89 -4.84 22.30
N SER A 273 14.32 -5.00 23.50
CA SER A 273 14.10 -3.91 24.45
C SER A 273 13.85 -4.46 25.87
N LYS A 274 14.84 -5.13 26.46
CA LYS A 274 14.82 -5.48 27.90
C LYS A 274 15.17 -4.31 28.83
N SER A 275 15.46 -3.12 28.32
CA SER A 275 15.63 -1.93 29.17
C SER A 275 14.26 -1.24 29.36
N ALA A 276 13.64 -1.47 30.50
CA ALA A 276 12.31 -0.98 30.89
C ALA A 276 12.18 0.55 31.03
N VAL A 277 13.13 1.33 30.49
CA VAL A 277 13.31 2.76 30.81
C VAL A 277 12.75 3.71 29.74
N THR A 278 12.64 3.29 28.47
CA THR A 278 12.18 4.19 27.41
C THR A 278 10.75 3.91 26.98
N LYS A 279 9.82 4.82 27.35
CA LYS A 279 8.40 4.82 26.93
C LYS A 279 8.18 5.17 25.45
N SER A 280 9.24 5.44 24.69
CA SER A 280 9.17 5.90 23.29
C SER A 280 10.24 5.23 22.42
N LEU A 281 9.92 5.07 21.13
CA LEU A 281 10.80 4.45 20.14
C LEU A 281 11.91 5.44 19.73
N SER A 282 13.13 5.23 20.23
CA SER A 282 14.29 6.03 19.84
C SER A 282 14.80 5.66 18.44
N ALA A 283 15.50 6.58 17.76
CA ALA A 283 16.12 6.30 16.46
C ALA A 283 17.10 5.12 16.52
N LYS A 284 17.84 4.96 17.62
CA LYS A 284 18.75 3.82 17.85
C LYS A 284 17.98 2.50 17.93
N THR A 285 16.86 2.48 18.67
CA THR A 285 15.99 1.31 18.79
C THR A 285 15.35 0.96 17.46
N TYR A 286 14.86 1.97 16.73
CA TYR A 286 14.30 1.82 15.38
C TYR A 286 15.29 1.12 14.46
N LYS A 287 16.54 1.62 14.40
CA LYS A 287 17.60 1.04 13.58
C LYS A 287 17.92 -0.40 14.00
N ALA A 288 18.06 -0.65 15.30
CA ALA A 288 18.38 -1.99 15.81
C ALA A 288 17.30 -3.04 15.47
N ILE A 289 16.02 -2.67 15.51
CA ILE A 289 14.92 -3.54 15.07
C ILE A 289 15.05 -3.84 13.58
N GLY A 290 15.22 -2.82 12.76
CA GLY A 290 15.40 -2.98 11.32
C GLY A 290 16.59 -3.87 10.96
N ASP A 291 17.75 -3.62 11.58
CA ASP A 291 18.96 -4.41 11.35
C ASP A 291 18.75 -5.88 11.73
N LYS A 292 18.12 -6.14 12.88
CA LYS A 292 17.86 -7.52 13.33
C LYS A 292 16.92 -8.26 12.39
N TRP A 293 15.87 -7.61 11.91
CA TRP A 293 14.90 -8.26 11.02
C TRP A 293 15.47 -8.48 9.62
N ARG A 294 16.35 -7.60 9.14
CA ARG A 294 17.13 -7.83 7.91
C ARG A 294 18.12 -9.00 8.06
N GLU A 295 18.76 -9.14 9.22
CA GLU A 295 19.65 -10.27 9.51
C GLU A 295 18.89 -11.62 9.44
N ILE A 296 17.67 -11.67 10.00
CA ILE A 296 16.86 -12.89 10.05
C ILE A 296 16.21 -13.19 8.69
N PHE A 297 15.52 -12.21 8.11
CA PHE A 297 14.61 -12.43 6.98
C PHE A 297 15.21 -12.05 5.61
N GLY A 298 16.39 -11.43 5.60
CA GLY A 298 17.16 -11.13 4.40
C GLY A 298 16.56 -10.06 3.48
N GLU A 299 16.69 -10.28 2.18
CA GLU A 299 16.32 -9.33 1.12
C GLU A 299 14.85 -8.87 1.17
N TYR A 300 13.93 -9.78 1.52
CA TYR A 300 12.49 -9.51 1.61
C TYR A 300 12.02 -9.33 3.06
N ALA A 301 12.90 -8.88 3.95
CA ALA A 301 12.58 -8.73 5.37
C ALA A 301 11.38 -7.80 5.64
N GLY A 302 11.13 -6.81 4.79
CA GLY A 302 9.95 -5.95 4.88
C GLY A 302 8.65 -6.68 4.56
N TRP A 303 8.68 -7.70 3.71
CA TRP A 303 7.52 -8.55 3.49
C TRP A 303 7.27 -9.46 4.70
N ALA A 304 8.29 -10.11 5.25
CA ALA A 304 8.17 -10.84 6.52
C ALA A 304 7.60 -9.95 7.64
N GLN A 305 8.11 -8.71 7.74
CA GLN A 305 7.61 -7.68 8.66
C GLN A 305 6.12 -7.42 8.46
N SER A 306 5.66 -7.27 7.21
CA SER A 306 4.25 -7.00 6.90
C SER A 306 3.32 -8.15 7.31
N LEU A 307 3.78 -9.39 7.24
CA LEU A 307 3.02 -10.57 7.68
C LEU A 307 2.93 -10.63 9.20
N LEU A 308 4.05 -10.39 9.90
CA LEU A 308 4.06 -10.31 11.36
C LEU A 308 3.18 -9.15 11.87
N PHE A 309 3.20 -8.00 11.18
CA PHE A 309 2.31 -6.88 11.47
C PHE A 309 0.85 -7.25 11.25
N SER A 310 0.53 -7.88 10.11
CA SER A 310 -0.83 -8.31 9.78
C SER A 310 -1.38 -9.36 10.75
N ALA A 311 -0.52 -10.15 11.41
CA ALA A 311 -0.92 -11.13 12.43
C ALA A 311 -1.22 -10.50 13.80
N GLU A 312 -0.78 -9.25 14.04
CA GLU A 312 -0.90 -8.55 15.33
C GLU A 312 -2.09 -7.58 15.38
N ILE A 313 -2.62 -7.17 14.21
CA ILE A 313 -3.76 -6.25 14.09
C ILE A 313 -5.08 -7.00 13.91
#